data_AF-A0A7X7DN50-F1
#
_entry.id   AF-A0A7X7DN50-F1
#
_cell.length_a   1.000
_cell.length_b   1.000
_cell.length_c   1.000
_cell.angle_alpha   90.00
_cell.angle_beta   90.00
_cell.angle_gamma   90.00
#
_symmetry.space_group_name_H-M   'P 1'
#
loop_
_entity.id
_entity.type
_entity.pdbx_description
1 polymer ?
#
loop_
_entity_poly.entity_id
_entity_poly.type
_entity_poly.pdbx_seq_one_letter_code
_entity_poly.pdbx_strand_id
1 'polypeptide(L)'
;MIIDITHIDPYILFRIKDDLDNKSSILELLDLVREYIDNGQKYIAFGFSQSSFFYPSSIAVLIQCCEMIKTAEGFMSIVEKNADIEDLIDSIDTDKFIKLFNTVEEMLFFASPTLRKT
;
A
#
# COMPACT_ATOMS: atom_id res chain seq x y z
N MET A 1 16.24 0.50 -3.91
CA MET A 1 14.96 0.37 -3.21
C MET A 1 15.15 -0.47 -1.97
N ILE A 2 15.08 0.16 -0.81
CA ILE A 2 14.98 -0.56 0.46
C ILE A 2 13.51 -0.65 0.83
N ILE A 3 12.99 -1.87 0.88
CA ILE A 3 11.66 -2.19 1.41
C ILE A 3 11.88 -2.85 2.77
N ASP A 4 11.35 -2.25 3.84
CA ASP A 4 11.14 -2.99 5.07
C ASP A 4 9.76 -3.66 5.00
N ILE A 5 9.70 -4.94 5.31
CA ILE A 5 8.46 -5.71 5.34
C ILE A 5 8.13 -6.01 6.79
N THR A 6 6.94 -5.58 7.22
CA THR A 6 6.45 -5.84 8.58
C THR A 6 5.13 -6.61 8.52
N HIS A 7 5.06 -7.74 9.21
CA HIS A 7 3.82 -8.48 9.39
C HIS A 7 3.03 -7.88 10.57
N ILE A 8 1.82 -7.41 10.30
CA ILE A 8 0.96 -6.77 11.31
C ILE A 8 -0.47 -7.26 11.08
N ASP A 9 -0.84 -8.37 11.72
CA ASP A 9 -2.13 -9.06 11.51
C ASP A 9 -3.32 -8.08 11.49
N PRO A 10 -4.16 -8.08 10.44
CA PRO A 10 -4.16 -9.00 9.29
C PRO A 10 -3.29 -8.56 8.11
N TYR A 11 -2.63 -7.41 8.18
CA TYR A 11 -1.85 -6.81 7.10
C TYR A 11 -0.42 -7.34 6.99
N ILE A 12 0.10 -7.22 5.77
CA ILE A 12 1.53 -7.01 5.57
C ILE A 12 1.78 -5.56 5.16
N LEU A 13 2.75 -4.91 5.80
CA LEU A 13 3.12 -3.53 5.55
C LEU A 13 4.46 -3.48 4.84
N PHE A 14 4.45 -2.94 3.61
CA PHE A 14 5.63 -2.60 2.84
C PHE A 14 6.01 -1.14 3.10
N ARG A 15 7.15 -0.90 3.74
CA ARG A 15 7.68 0.44 3.95
C ARG A 15 8.71 0.77 2.88
N ILE A 16 8.34 1.67 1.98
CA ILE A 16 9.16 2.11 0.85
C ILE A 16 10.00 3.29 1.33
N LYS A 17 11.32 3.10 1.43
CA LYS A 17 12.25 4.11 1.97
C LYS A 17 12.82 5.05 0.92
N ASP A 18 12.98 4.55 -0.31
CA ASP A 18 13.54 5.29 -1.45
C ASP A 18 12.48 5.53 -2.53
N ASP A 19 12.73 6.48 -3.43
CA ASP A 19 11.88 6.73 -4.58
C ASP A 19 11.72 5.49 -5.47
N LEU A 20 10.49 5.29 -5.96
CA LEU A 20 10.17 4.30 -7.01
C LEU A 20 10.49 4.89 -8.39
N ASP A 21 11.76 5.25 -8.61
CA ASP A 21 12.20 5.97 -9.81
C ASP A 21 12.75 5.06 -10.91
N ASN A 22 13.26 3.88 -10.55
CA ASN A 22 13.90 2.96 -11.48
C ASN A 22 13.06 1.71 -11.75
N LYS A 23 13.12 1.26 -13.01
CA LYS A 23 12.32 0.14 -13.53
C LYS A 23 12.55 -1.18 -12.76
N SER A 24 13.75 -1.41 -12.22
CA SER A 24 14.05 -2.61 -11.44
C SER A 24 13.32 -2.62 -10.09
N SER A 25 13.33 -1.50 -9.36
CA SER A 25 12.62 -1.38 -8.07
C SER A 25 11.12 -1.57 -8.23
N ILE A 26 10.58 -1.07 -9.34
CA ILE A 26 9.18 -1.25 -9.72
C ILE A 26 8.82 -2.73 -9.91
N LEU A 27 9.62 -3.47 -10.69
CA LEU A 27 9.36 -4.89 -10.95
C LEU A 27 9.51 -5.73 -9.68
N GLU A 28 10.52 -5.44 -8.87
CA GLU A 28 10.75 -6.10 -7.59
C GLU A 28 9.56 -5.92 -6.63
N LEU A 29 8.97 -4.72 -6.54
CA LEU A 29 7.78 -4.49 -5.72
C LEU A 29 6.58 -5.30 -6.21
N LEU A 30 6.36 -5.34 -7.52
CA LEU A 30 5.24 -6.11 -8.11
C LEU A 30 5.40 -7.61 -7.87
N ASP A 31 6.61 -8.14 -8.04
CA ASP A 31 6.90 -9.55 -7.82
C ASP A 31 6.74 -9.93 -6.34
N LEU A 32 7.19 -9.08 -5.41
CA LEU A 32 6.97 -9.26 -3.98
C LEU A 32 5.48 -9.27 -3.62
N VAL A 33 4.73 -8.28 -4.11
CA VAL A 33 3.28 -8.21 -3.86
C VAL A 33 2.58 -9.45 -4.41
N ARG A 34 2.97 -9.93 -5.61
CA ARG A 34 2.45 -11.18 -6.18
C ARG A 34 2.74 -12.37 -5.28
N GLU A 35 3.97 -12.52 -4.81
CA GLU A 35 4.37 -13.63 -3.93
C GLU A 35 3.51 -13.68 -2.67
N TYR A 36 3.26 -12.53 -2.04
CA TYR A 36 2.39 -12.49 -0.84
C TYR A 36 0.94 -12.84 -1.16
N ILE A 37 0.40 -12.33 -2.27
CA ILE A 37 -0.94 -12.67 -2.75
C ILE A 37 -1.06 -14.18 -3.00
N ASP A 38 -0.08 -14.77 -3.69
CA ASP A 38 -0.06 -16.20 -4.02
C ASP A 38 0.02 -17.08 -2.75
N ASN A 39 0.63 -16.56 -1.68
CA ASN A 39 0.66 -17.17 -0.35
C ASN A 39 -0.62 -16.92 0.48
N GLY A 40 -1.64 -16.28 -0.09
CA GLY A 40 -2.94 -16.05 0.54
C GLY A 40 -3.03 -14.75 1.36
N GLN A 41 -2.02 -13.88 1.31
CA GLN A 41 -2.07 -12.57 1.98
C GLN A 41 -3.05 -11.65 1.24
N LYS A 42 -4.16 -11.32 1.91
CA LYS A 42 -5.23 -10.49 1.33
C LYS A 42 -5.14 -9.01 1.71
N TYR A 43 -4.55 -8.69 2.85
CA TYR A 43 -4.49 -7.33 3.37
C TYR A 43 -3.08 -6.80 3.19
N ILE A 44 -2.89 -5.85 2.29
CA ILE A 44 -1.57 -5.30 1.96
C ILE A 44 -1.60 -3.80 2.18
N ALA A 45 -0.61 -3.30 2.92
CA ALA A 45 -0.44 -1.90 3.21
C ALA A 45 0.90 -1.39 2.66
N PHE A 46 0.90 -0.15 2.17
CA PHE A 46 2.11 0.54 1.75
C PHE A 46 2.31 1.77 2.63
N GLY A 47 3.50 1.91 3.21
CA GLY A 47 3.94 3.10 3.93
C GLY A 47 5.07 3.77 3.16
N PHE A 48 4.98 5.08 2.98
CA PHE A 48 5.99 5.86 2.26
C PHE A 48 6.71 6.78 3.23
N SER A 49 8.02 6.93 3.07
CA SER A 49 8.76 7.93 3.84
C SER A 49 8.33 9.35 3.41
N GLN A 50 8.39 10.33 4.32
CA GLN A 50 8.07 11.73 3.99
C GLN A 50 8.95 12.33 2.88
N SER A 51 10.08 11.70 2.58
CA SER A 51 10.99 12.08 1.50
C SER A 51 10.74 11.35 0.18
N SER A 52 9.77 10.41 0.13
CA SER A 52 9.46 9.66 -1.09
C SER A 52 8.72 10.56 -2.08
N PHE A 53 9.38 10.92 -3.17
CA PHE A 53 8.74 11.64 -4.28
C PHE A 53 7.96 10.67 -5.15
N PHE A 54 6.69 11.01 -5.40
CA PHE A 54 5.83 10.25 -6.30
C PHE A 54 6.01 10.70 -7.74
N TYR A 55 6.83 9.95 -8.48
CA TYR A 55 6.88 10.07 -9.93
C TYR A 55 5.66 9.36 -10.56
N PRO A 56 5.19 9.78 -11.76
CA PRO A 56 4.13 9.10 -12.51
C PRO A 56 4.35 7.58 -12.67
N SER A 57 5.61 7.14 -12.71
CA SER A 57 5.97 5.72 -12.72
C SER A 57 5.56 5.00 -11.43
N SER A 58 5.80 5.59 -10.25
CA SER A 58 5.42 5.05 -8.94
C SER A 58 3.91 4.83 -8.84
N ILE A 59 3.15 5.73 -9.44
CA ILE A 59 1.69 5.73 -9.47
C ILE A 59 1.17 4.52 -10.25
N ALA A 60 1.69 4.33 -11.47
CA ALA A 60 1.30 3.22 -12.32
C ALA A 60 1.56 1.86 -11.65
N VAL A 61 2.57 1.79 -10.78
CA VAL A 61 2.90 0.59 -10.01
C VAL A 61 1.92 0.37 -8.88
N LEU A 62 1.56 1.41 -8.14
CA LEU A 62 0.53 1.28 -7.10
C LEU A 62 -0.82 0.89 -7.66
N ILE A 63 -1.18 1.40 -8.84
CA ILE A 63 -2.40 0.98 -9.54
C ILE A 63 -2.31 -0.50 -9.89
N GLN A 64 -1.19 -0.98 -10.43
CA GLN A 64 -0.99 -2.41 -10.72
C GLN A 64 -1.07 -3.28 -9.46
N CYS A 65 -0.43 -2.88 -8.37
CA CYS A 65 -0.57 -3.56 -7.07
C CYS A 65 -2.03 -3.61 -6.63
N CYS A 66 -2.76 -2.49 -6.73
CA CYS A 66 -4.17 -2.40 -6.39
C CYS A 66 -5.02 -3.37 -7.23
N GLU A 67 -4.78 -3.44 -8.54
CA GLU A 67 -5.48 -4.37 -9.43
C GLU A 67 -5.19 -5.84 -9.06
N MET A 68 -3.94 -6.19 -8.79
CA MET A 68 -3.56 -7.54 -8.37
C MET A 68 -4.23 -7.94 -7.06
N ILE A 69 -4.17 -7.06 -6.04
CA ILE A 69 -4.80 -7.28 -4.73
C ILE A 69 -6.31 -7.42 -4.90
N LYS A 70 -6.92 -6.59 -5.76
CA LYS A 70 -8.35 -6.64 -6.05
C LYS A 70 -8.77 -7.95 -6.70
N THR A 71 -8.01 -8.44 -7.67
CA THR A 71 -8.26 -9.74 -8.32
C THR A 71 -8.19 -10.89 -7.31
N ALA A 72 -7.37 -10.77 -6.27
CA ALA A 72 -7.28 -11.73 -5.16
C ALA A 72 -8.35 -11.53 -4.06
N GLU A 73 -9.35 -10.66 -4.30
CA GLU A 73 -10.37 -10.27 -3.31
C GLU A 73 -9.77 -9.72 -2.00
N GLY A 74 -8.62 -9.06 -2.12
CA GLY A 74 -7.89 -8.43 -1.03
C GLY A 74 -8.24 -6.95 -0.84
N PHE A 75 -7.53 -6.30 0.08
CA PHE A 75 -7.64 -4.87 0.37
C PHE A 75 -6.27 -4.22 0.39
N MET A 76 -6.14 -3.13 -0.36
CA MET A 76 -4.95 -2.30 -0.38
C MET A 76 -5.15 -1.06 0.50
N SER A 77 -4.15 -0.79 1.34
CA SER A 77 -4.12 0.38 2.20
C SER A 77 -2.84 1.20 1.96
N ILE A 78 -2.92 2.51 2.12
CA ILE A 78 -1.75 3.39 2.22
C ILE A 78 -1.77 4.03 3.60
N VAL A 79 -0.61 4.01 4.27
CA VAL A 79 -0.42 4.50 5.63
C VAL A 79 0.64 5.60 5.62
N GLU A 80 0.55 6.55 6.55
CA GLU A 80 1.47 7.70 6.61
C GLU A 80 1.42 8.55 5.33
N LYS A 81 0.21 8.80 4.81
CA LYS A 81 0.01 9.59 3.58
C LYS A 81 0.60 11.01 3.72
N ASN A 82 1.19 11.50 2.65
CA ASN A 82 1.49 12.93 2.47
C ASN A 82 0.44 13.56 1.52
N ALA A 83 0.46 14.89 1.40
CA ALA A 83 -0.50 15.60 0.54
C ALA A 83 -0.42 15.15 -0.93
N ASP A 84 0.79 14.86 -1.42
CA ASP A 84 0.99 14.41 -2.80
C ASP A 84 0.32 13.05 -3.09
N ILE A 85 0.35 12.12 -2.12
CA ILE A 85 -0.36 10.83 -2.21
C ILE A 85 -1.87 11.05 -2.21
N GLU A 86 -2.37 11.97 -1.40
CA GLU A 86 -3.80 12.24 -1.30
C GLU A 86 -4.32 12.85 -2.61
N ASP A 87 -3.70 13.92 -3.08
CA ASP A 87 -4.04 14.56 -4.37
C ASP A 87 -3.96 13.56 -5.53
N LEU A 88 -2.97 12.67 -5.49
CA LEU A 88 -2.80 11.62 -6.45
C LEU A 88 -3.96 10.63 -6.41
N ILE A 89 -4.26 10.07 -5.24
CA ILE A 89 -5.29 9.04 -5.11
C ILE A 89 -6.66 9.62 -5.44
N ASP A 90 -6.93 10.87 -5.08
CA ASP A 90 -8.14 11.61 -5.47
C ASP A 90 -8.23 11.81 -6.99
N SER A 91 -7.09 11.98 -7.67
CA SER A 91 -7.04 12.10 -9.14
C SER A 91 -7.32 10.80 -9.88
N ILE A 92 -7.15 9.67 -9.20
CA ILE A 92 -7.40 8.34 -9.74
C ILE A 92 -8.79 7.93 -9.26
N ASP A 93 -9.70 7.53 -10.16
CA ASP A 93 -11.04 7.00 -9.80
C ASP A 93 -10.95 5.58 -9.15
N THR A 94 -9.95 5.39 -8.29
CA THR A 94 -9.68 4.22 -7.45
C THR A 94 -10.28 4.36 -6.05
N ASP A 95 -10.99 5.45 -5.79
CA ASP A 95 -11.56 5.89 -4.49
C ASP A 95 -12.36 4.81 -3.72
N LYS A 96 -12.68 3.71 -4.38
CA LYS A 96 -13.43 2.59 -3.79
C LYS A 96 -12.55 1.44 -3.29
N PHE A 97 -11.26 1.39 -3.62
CA PHE A 97 -10.42 0.21 -3.36
C PHE A 97 -9.15 0.48 -2.56
N ILE A 98 -8.58 1.68 -2.66
CA ILE A 98 -7.42 2.07 -1.84
C ILE A 98 -7.94 2.80 -0.60
N LYS A 99 -7.56 2.32 0.58
CA LYS A 99 -7.87 3.00 1.85
C LYS A 99 -6.67 3.80 2.33
N LEU A 100 -6.87 5.08 2.57
CA LEU A 100 -5.84 5.97 3.09
C LEU A 100 -5.97 6.10 4.61
N PHE A 101 -4.86 5.99 5.31
CA PHE A 101 -4.76 6.12 6.76
C PHE A 101 -3.60 7.04 7.11
N ASN A 102 -3.76 7.81 8.19
CA ASN A 102 -2.69 8.70 8.66
C ASN A 102 -1.65 7.91 9.47
N THR A 103 -2.08 6.86 10.18
CA THR A 103 -1.19 6.03 11.00
C THR A 103 -1.50 4.53 10.87
N VAL A 104 -0.53 3.69 11.26
CA VAL A 104 -0.71 2.23 11.28
C VAL A 104 -1.82 1.85 12.26
N GLU A 105 -1.92 2.53 13.40
CA GLU A 105 -2.96 2.30 14.40
C GLU A 105 -4.36 2.54 13.83
N GLU A 106 -4.55 3.60 13.04
CA GLU A 106 -5.82 3.90 12.37
C GLU A 106 -6.23 2.78 11.42
N MET A 107 -5.27 2.29 10.62
CA MET A 107 -5.47 1.15 9.72
C MET A 107 -5.86 -0.13 10.48
N LEU A 108 -5.19 -0.42 11.59
CA LEU A 108 -5.48 -1.62 12.40
C LEU A 108 -6.83 -1.53 13.09
N PHE A 109 -7.22 -0.34 13.56
CA PHE A 109 -8.55 -0.10 14.11
C PHE A 109 -9.64 -0.35 13.06
N PHE A 110 -9.41 0.06 11.81
CA PHE A 110 -10.33 -0.19 10.72
C PHE A 110 -10.54 -1.68 10.46
N ALA A 111 -9.45 -2.47 10.45
CA ALA A 111 -9.49 -3.90 10.18
C ALA A 111 -9.96 -4.77 11.36
N SER A 112 -9.94 -4.24 12.58
CA SER A 112 -10.37 -4.97 13.78
C SER A 112 -11.84 -4.67 14.12
N PRO A 113 -12.77 -5.64 14.04
CA PRO A 113 -14.15 -5.46 14.52
C PRO A 113 -14.23 -5.26 16.04
N THR A 114 -13.23 -5.73 16.78
CA THR A 114 -13.17 -5.78 18.25
C THR A 114 -12.81 -4.47 18.93
N LEU A 115 -12.13 -3.54 18.26
CA LEU A 115 -11.73 -2.25 18.84
C LEU A 115 -12.84 -1.18 18.79
N ARG A 116 -13.95 -1.43 18.08
CA ARG A 116 -15.06 -0.47 17.92
C ARG A 116 -15.99 -0.36 19.15
N LYS A 117 -15.62 -0.93 20.29
CA LYS A 117 -16.40 -0.93 21.54
C LYS A 117 -15.53 -0.49 22.73
N THR A 118 -15.10 0.76 22.75
CA THR A 118 -14.68 1.46 23.97
C THR A 118 -15.12 2.90 23.88
#